data_AF-A0A660NWZ1-F1
#
_entry.id   AF-A0A660NWZ1-F1
#
_cell.length_a   1.000
_cell.length_b   1.000
_cell.length_c   1.000
_cell.angle_alpha   90.00
_cell.angle_beta   90.00
_cell.angle_gamma   90.00
#
_symmetry.space_group_name_H-M   'P 1'
#
loop_
_entity.id
_entity.type
_entity.pdbx_description
1 polymer ?
#
loop_
_entity_poly.entity_id
_entity_poly.type
_entity_poly.pdbx_seq_one_letter_code
_entity_poly.pdbx_strand_id
1 'polypeptide(L)'
;MQDSNCELTKPKRKHWIDLLRGFCMVAILLDHTEIYYTGDNIIGYNYYVANVLVAFFFLSGYLFYKQTPFSLRHKLTYIARYLLLPYFLFTTFIAIPKAFAHGFDVSDTLFSVLTGQASWFVAALIVAEIVFSTALWACKGKTWGLSILALAASAACYLLSTHCSDLYWQIENACMALPILCFGYFYHKWESVF
;
A
#
# COMPACT_ATOMS: atom_id res chain seq x y z
N MET A 1 3.46 -30.39 -39.18
CA MET A 1 3.28 -30.40 -37.72
C MET A 1 4.53 -29.78 -37.12
N GLN A 2 4.47 -28.51 -36.75
CA GLN A 2 5.58 -27.82 -36.10
C GLN A 2 4.97 -26.87 -35.07
N ASP A 3 4.62 -27.44 -33.91
CA ASP A 3 4.25 -26.70 -32.71
C ASP A 3 5.50 -25.96 -32.24
N SER A 4 5.61 -24.71 -32.68
CA SER A 4 6.65 -23.78 -32.26
C SER A 4 6.24 -23.18 -30.93
N ASN A 5 6.67 -23.85 -29.86
CA ASN A 5 7.03 -23.30 -28.56
C ASN A 5 6.51 -21.89 -28.27
N CYS A 6 5.28 -21.81 -27.77
CA CYS A 6 4.84 -20.68 -26.95
C CYS A 6 5.57 -20.79 -25.60
N GLU A 7 6.85 -20.43 -25.55
CA GLU A 7 7.47 -20.05 -24.29
C GLU A 7 6.74 -18.80 -23.82
N LEU A 8 5.76 -19.01 -22.93
CA LEU A 8 5.25 -17.98 -22.03
C LEU A 8 6.46 -17.47 -21.23
N THR A 9 7.16 -16.47 -21.77
CA THR A 9 8.23 -15.76 -21.08
C THR A 9 7.63 -15.15 -19.82
N LYS A 10 7.73 -15.87 -18.69
CA LYS A 10 7.31 -15.35 -17.40
C LYS A 10 8.06 -14.02 -17.19
N PRO A 11 7.36 -12.94 -16.81
CA PRO A 11 8.03 -11.68 -16.57
C PRO A 11 9.14 -11.91 -15.54
N LYS A 12 10.38 -11.56 -15.90
CA LYS A 12 11.57 -11.78 -15.07
C LYS A 12 11.40 -10.99 -13.76
N ARG A 13 11.53 -11.67 -12.62
CA ARG A 13 11.43 -11.06 -11.29
C ARG A 13 12.51 -9.97 -11.14
N LYS A 14 12.08 -8.73 -10.87
CA LYS A 14 12.96 -7.58 -10.69
C LYS A 14 13.54 -7.59 -9.25
N HIS A 15 14.74 -8.14 -9.08
CA HIS A 15 15.36 -8.36 -7.76
C HIS A 15 15.59 -7.06 -6.97
N TRP A 16 15.83 -5.94 -7.64
CA TRP A 16 15.99 -4.65 -6.99
C TRP A 16 14.71 -4.19 -6.26
N ILE A 17 13.53 -4.57 -6.77
CA ILE A 17 12.24 -4.25 -6.12
C ILE A 17 12.11 -5.04 -4.82
N ASP A 18 12.48 -6.32 -4.85
CA ASP A 18 12.45 -7.16 -3.65
C ASP A 18 13.43 -6.65 -2.59
N LEU A 19 14.64 -6.25 -3.01
CA LEU A 19 15.65 -5.70 -2.10
C LEU A 19 15.20 -4.37 -1.48
N LEU A 20 14.64 -3.46 -2.29
CA LEU A 20 14.16 -2.18 -1.78
C LEU A 20 12.95 -2.35 -0.84
N ARG A 21 12.02 -3.26 -1.14
CA ARG A 21 10.92 -3.61 -0.22
C ARG A 21 11.44 -4.18 1.09
N GLY A 22 12.43 -5.07 1.03
CA GLY A 22 13.07 -5.63 2.22
C GLY A 22 13.73 -4.56 3.08
N PHE A 23 14.48 -3.64 2.46
CA PHE A 23 15.07 -2.50 3.15
C PHE A 23 14.00 -1.63 3.83
N CYS A 24 12.92 -1.31 3.11
CA CYS A 24 11.82 -0.55 3.66
C CYS A 24 11.13 -1.25 4.84
N MET A 25 10.94 -2.58 4.80
CA MET A 25 10.41 -3.35 5.94
C MET A 25 11.32 -3.28 7.17
N VAL A 26 12.63 -3.42 6.98
CA VAL A 26 13.61 -3.35 8.08
C VAL A 26 13.63 -1.96 8.70
N ALA A 27 13.53 -0.91 7.88
CA ALA A 27 13.46 0.46 8.37
C ALA A 27 12.21 0.71 9.23
N ILE A 28 11.03 0.23 8.81
CA ILE A 28 9.81 0.33 9.63
C ILE A 28 9.94 -0.47 10.94
N LEU A 29 10.59 -1.64 10.89
CA LEU A 29 10.84 -2.44 12.09
C LEU A 29 11.77 -1.69 13.07
N LEU A 30 12.78 -0.99 12.56
CA LEU A 30 13.67 -0.15 13.37
C LEU A 30 12.89 0.94 14.10
N ASP A 31 12.02 1.69 13.40
CA ASP A 31 11.14 2.72 14.01
C ASP A 31 10.32 2.15 15.18
N HIS A 32 9.61 1.05 14.96
CA HIS A 32 8.83 0.41 16.03
C HIS A 32 9.70 -0.09 17.19
N THR A 33 10.95 -0.49 16.91
CA THR A 33 11.90 -0.93 17.94
C THR A 33 12.42 0.24 18.76
N GLU A 34 12.73 1.38 18.14
CA GLU A 34 13.16 2.60 18.81
C GLU A 34 12.08 3.10 19.77
N ILE A 35 10.83 3.22 19.30
CA ILE A 35 9.68 3.62 20.12
C ILE A 35 9.49 2.63 21.28
N TYR A 36 9.60 1.34 21.02
CA TYR A 36 9.37 0.32 22.05
C TYR A 36 10.39 0.39 23.19
N TYR A 37 11.67 0.63 22.89
CA TYR A 37 12.73 0.63 23.92
C TYR A 37 12.99 2.00 24.53
N THR A 38 12.82 3.08 23.78
CA THR A 38 13.16 4.44 24.24
C THR A 38 11.94 5.33 24.50
N GLY A 39 10.74 4.89 24.11
CA GLY A 39 9.50 5.64 24.25
C GLY A 39 9.32 6.78 23.25
N ASP A 40 10.33 7.04 22.42
CA ASP A 40 10.33 8.05 21.36
C ASP A 40 11.24 7.58 20.20
N ASN A 41 11.31 8.37 19.15
CA ASN A 41 12.16 8.13 17.99
C ASN A 41 13.56 8.71 18.23
N ILE A 42 14.58 7.85 18.26
CA ILE A 42 15.98 8.28 18.35
C ILE A 42 16.37 8.97 17.03
N ILE A 43 15.97 8.36 15.91
CA ILE A 43 16.10 8.95 14.58
C ILE A 43 14.78 9.62 14.23
N GLY A 44 14.79 10.92 13.94
CA GLY A 44 13.57 11.65 13.60
C GLY A 44 12.77 10.98 12.47
N TYR A 45 11.47 10.76 12.71
CA TYR A 45 10.54 10.08 11.80
C TYR A 45 10.64 10.53 10.33
N ASN A 46 10.75 11.85 10.13
CA ASN A 46 10.80 12.46 8.80
C ASN A 46 12.08 12.15 8.01
N TYR A 47 13.16 11.73 8.68
CA TYR A 47 14.41 11.44 7.99
C TYR A 47 14.36 10.13 7.21
N TYR A 48 13.55 9.16 7.65
CA TYR A 48 13.53 7.85 7.00
C TYR A 48 12.14 7.23 6.89
N VAL A 49 11.30 7.26 7.92
CA VAL A 49 9.99 6.57 7.87
C VAL A 49 9.11 7.16 6.79
N ALA A 50 8.98 8.50 6.76
CA ALA A 50 8.21 9.19 5.73
C ALA A 50 8.70 8.82 4.31
N ASN A 51 10.01 8.82 4.10
CA ASN A 51 10.63 8.49 2.81
C ASN A 51 10.41 7.01 2.41
N VAL A 52 10.52 6.11 3.39
CA VAL A 52 10.31 4.67 3.22
C VAL A 52 8.85 4.36 2.86
N LEU A 53 7.89 5.05 3.48
CA LEU A 53 6.47 4.91 3.16
C LEU A 53 6.17 5.40 1.73
N VAL A 54 6.71 6.56 1.34
CA VAL A 54 6.61 7.06 -0.04
C VAL A 54 7.19 6.04 -1.03
N ALA A 55 8.36 5.48 -0.74
CA ALA A 55 8.98 4.45 -1.56
C ALA A 55 8.07 3.20 -1.69
N PHE A 56 7.41 2.77 -0.62
CA PHE A 56 6.47 1.65 -0.67
C PHE A 56 5.27 1.89 -1.59
N PHE A 57 4.60 3.03 -1.44
CA PHE A 57 3.46 3.38 -2.28
C PHE A 57 3.87 3.52 -3.75
N PHE A 58 5.04 4.14 -4.00
CA PHE A 58 5.61 4.25 -5.33
C PHE A 58 5.88 2.88 -5.95
N LEU A 59 6.51 1.96 -5.21
CA LEU A 59 6.76 0.60 -5.67
C LEU A 59 5.48 -0.20 -5.91
N SER A 60 4.44 0.00 -5.10
CA SER A 60 3.13 -0.61 -5.37
C SER A 60 2.57 -0.13 -6.71
N GLY A 61 2.64 1.18 -6.96
CA GLY A 61 2.21 1.79 -8.23
C GLY A 61 3.03 1.28 -9.43
N TYR A 62 4.34 1.17 -9.25
CA TYR A 62 5.26 0.61 -10.23
C TYR A 62 4.87 -0.81 -10.62
N LEU A 63 4.63 -1.70 -9.65
CA LEU A 63 4.21 -3.09 -9.93
C LEU A 63 2.80 -3.23 -10.49
N PHE A 64 2.01 -2.15 -10.44
CA PHE A 64 0.65 -2.12 -10.94
C PHE A 64 0.60 -2.08 -12.48
N TYR A 65 1.60 -1.49 -13.13
CA TYR A 65 1.70 -1.45 -14.58
C TYR A 65 2.08 -2.83 -15.13
N LYS A 66 1.27 -3.32 -16.08
CA LYS A 66 1.55 -4.50 -16.89
C LYS A 66 1.09 -4.24 -18.31
N GLN A 67 1.78 -4.81 -19.30
CA GLN A 67 1.40 -4.70 -20.71
C GLN A 67 0.15 -5.54 -21.07
N THR A 68 -0.21 -6.50 -20.22
CA THR A 68 -1.41 -7.34 -20.37
C THR A 68 -2.69 -6.58 -20.03
N PRO A 69 -3.86 -6.95 -20.61
CA PRO A 69 -5.13 -6.32 -20.27
C PRO A 69 -5.42 -6.39 -18.77
N PHE A 70 -5.80 -5.25 -18.19
CA PHE A 70 -6.07 -5.15 -16.76
C PHE A 70 -7.39 -5.84 -16.42
N SER A 71 -7.34 -6.81 -15.51
CA SER A 71 -8.53 -7.50 -14.96
C SER A 71 -8.77 -7.06 -13.52
N LEU A 72 -9.84 -6.30 -13.30
CA LEU A 72 -10.24 -5.80 -11.99
C LEU A 72 -10.49 -6.94 -11.00
N ARG A 73 -11.22 -7.99 -11.43
CA ARG A 73 -11.55 -9.15 -10.60
C ARG A 73 -10.30 -9.85 -10.10
N HIS A 74 -9.34 -10.11 -11.00
CA HIS A 74 -8.08 -10.76 -10.62
C HIS A 74 -7.27 -9.91 -9.64
N LYS A 75 -7.24 -8.58 -9.85
CA LYS A 75 -6.53 -7.67 -8.94
C LYS A 75 -7.19 -7.59 -7.56
N LEU A 76 -8.53 -7.52 -7.47
CA LEU A 76 -9.24 -7.55 -6.19
C LEU A 76 -9.03 -8.89 -5.45
N THR A 77 -9.07 -10.04 -6.14
CA THR A 77 -8.75 -11.33 -5.52
C THR A 77 -7.31 -11.37 -5.02
N TYR A 78 -6.36 -10.75 -5.75
CA TYR A 78 -4.98 -10.63 -5.29
C TYR A 78 -4.88 -9.76 -4.03
N ILE A 79 -5.49 -8.58 -4.00
CA ILE A 79 -5.51 -7.71 -2.82
C ILE A 79 -6.12 -8.45 -1.61
N ALA A 80 -7.24 -9.14 -1.82
CA ALA A 80 -7.89 -9.93 -0.76
C ALA A 80 -6.96 -11.02 -0.20
N ARG A 81 -6.30 -11.79 -1.07
CA ARG A 81 -5.49 -12.95 -0.67
C ARG A 81 -4.11 -12.59 -0.13
N TYR A 82 -3.48 -11.54 -0.65
CA TYR A 82 -2.08 -11.24 -0.39
C TYR A 82 -1.85 -9.96 0.42
N LEU A 83 -2.85 -9.10 0.60
CA LEU A 83 -2.78 -7.94 1.49
C LEU A 83 -3.76 -8.08 2.65
N LEU A 84 -5.05 -8.23 2.36
CA LEU A 84 -6.12 -8.21 3.36
C LEU A 84 -6.06 -9.43 4.29
N LEU A 85 -5.91 -10.63 3.75
CA LEU A 85 -5.79 -11.85 4.58
C LEU A 85 -4.53 -11.83 5.46
N PRO A 86 -3.32 -11.51 4.96
CA PRO A 86 -2.15 -11.33 5.81
C PRO A 86 -2.32 -10.22 6.85
N TYR A 87 -2.95 -9.09 6.49
CA TYR A 87 -3.25 -8.01 7.44
C TYR A 87 -4.05 -8.55 8.63
N PHE A 88 -5.18 -9.22 8.41
CA PHE A 88 -5.99 -9.73 9.50
C PHE A 88 -5.28 -10.80 10.31
N LEU A 89 -4.54 -11.71 9.67
CA LEU A 89 -3.80 -12.76 10.37
C LEU A 89 -2.71 -12.17 11.27
N PHE A 90 -1.85 -11.30 10.74
CA PHE A 90 -0.73 -10.75 11.50
C PHE A 90 -1.18 -9.76 12.57
N THR A 91 -2.12 -8.86 12.24
CA THR A 91 -2.59 -7.88 13.22
C THR A 91 -3.35 -8.56 14.35
N THR A 92 -4.23 -9.52 14.08
CA THR A 92 -4.93 -10.28 15.13
C THR A 92 -3.95 -11.10 15.98
N PHE A 93 -2.99 -11.79 15.34
CA PHE A 93 -1.99 -12.60 16.04
C PHE A 93 -1.10 -11.77 16.97
N ILE A 94 -0.81 -10.51 16.64
CA ILE A 94 -0.02 -9.61 17.49
C ILE A 94 -0.90 -8.93 18.55
N ALA A 95 -2.09 -8.47 18.13
CA ALA A 95 -2.95 -7.64 18.96
C ALA A 95 -3.59 -8.44 20.12
N ILE A 96 -3.97 -9.69 19.90
CA ILE A 96 -4.58 -10.54 20.94
C ILE A 96 -3.61 -10.79 22.12
N PRO A 97 -2.37 -11.30 21.92
CA PRO A 97 -1.41 -11.47 23.00
C PRO A 97 -1.09 -10.15 23.71
N LYS A 98 -0.99 -9.04 22.96
CA LYS A 98 -0.74 -7.72 23.53
C LYS A 98 -1.87 -7.29 24.46
N ALA A 99 -3.12 -7.51 24.07
CA ALA A 99 -4.29 -7.18 24.88
C ALA A 99 -4.31 -7.99 26.19
N PHE A 100 -4.03 -9.30 26.12
CA PHE A 100 -3.93 -10.13 27.32
C PHE A 100 -2.78 -9.72 28.25
N ALA A 101 -1.61 -9.40 27.70
CA ALA A 101 -0.44 -9.04 28.49
C ALA A 101 -0.57 -7.68 29.20
N HIS A 102 -1.31 -6.72 28.62
CA HIS A 102 -1.46 -5.37 29.16
C HIS A 102 -2.86 -5.11 29.79
N GLY A 103 -3.73 -6.12 29.81
CA GLY A 103 -5.08 -6.00 30.37
C GLY A 103 -6.03 -5.12 29.57
N PHE A 104 -5.78 -4.93 28.26
CA PHE A 104 -6.69 -4.18 27.39
C PHE A 104 -7.93 -4.99 27.04
N ASP A 105 -9.03 -4.30 26.74
CA ASP A 105 -10.23 -4.97 26.25
C ASP A 105 -9.96 -5.58 24.87
N VAL A 106 -10.23 -6.88 24.75
CA VAL A 106 -10.10 -7.64 23.51
C VAL A 106 -11.09 -7.13 22.47
N SER A 107 -12.27 -6.66 22.90
CA SER A 107 -13.29 -6.07 22.02
C SER A 107 -12.76 -4.83 21.30
N ASP A 108 -12.23 -3.86 22.05
CA ASP A 108 -11.69 -2.62 21.50
C ASP A 108 -10.47 -2.87 20.61
N THR A 109 -9.64 -3.84 21.00
CA THR A 109 -8.48 -4.26 20.22
C THR A 109 -8.90 -4.87 18.87
N LEU A 110 -9.91 -5.74 18.86
CA LEU A 110 -10.46 -6.30 17.63
C LEU A 110 -11.16 -5.23 16.78
N PHE A 111 -11.85 -4.28 17.41
CA PHE A 111 -12.47 -3.15 16.71
C PHE A 111 -11.40 -2.28 16.01
N SER A 112 -10.27 -2.03 16.66
CA SER A 112 -9.12 -1.34 16.05
C SER A 112 -8.54 -2.11 14.85
N VAL A 113 -8.48 -3.44 14.93
CA VAL A 113 -8.08 -4.29 13.79
C VAL A 113 -9.09 -4.19 12.64
N LEU A 114 -10.40 -4.27 12.93
CA LEU A 114 -11.48 -4.22 11.95
C LEU A 114 -11.60 -2.85 11.26
N THR A 115 -11.33 -1.77 11.99
CA THR A 115 -11.38 -0.39 11.47
C THR A 115 -10.11 0.02 10.74
N GLY A 116 -9.10 -0.86 10.63
CA GLY A 116 -7.84 -0.55 9.93
C GLY A 116 -6.81 0.21 10.77
N GLN A 117 -7.09 0.47 12.05
CA GLN A 117 -6.27 1.29 12.94
C GLN A 117 -5.05 0.54 13.48
N ALA A 118 -5.15 -0.79 13.60
CA ALA A 118 -4.05 -1.62 14.09
C ALA A 118 -2.79 -1.60 13.19
N SER A 119 -2.96 -1.39 11.88
CA SER A 119 -1.84 -1.10 10.97
C SER A 119 -2.28 -0.12 9.89
N TRP A 120 -2.16 1.16 10.25
CA TRP A 120 -2.67 2.25 9.43
C TRP A 120 -2.10 2.26 8.00
N PHE A 121 -0.79 1.96 7.86
CA PHE A 121 -0.11 1.90 6.57
C PHE A 121 -0.69 0.82 5.65
N VAL A 122 -0.89 -0.40 6.17
CA VAL A 122 -1.41 -1.51 5.38
C VAL A 122 -2.88 -1.27 5.01
N ALA A 123 -3.67 -0.73 5.93
CA ALA A 123 -5.06 -0.33 5.66
C ALA A 123 -5.13 0.73 4.54
N ALA A 124 -4.33 1.80 4.64
CA ALA A 124 -4.24 2.83 3.62
C ALA A 124 -3.81 2.27 2.25
N LEU A 125 -2.82 1.35 2.23
CA LEU A 125 -2.37 0.68 1.01
C LEU A 125 -3.48 -0.15 0.36
N ILE A 126 -4.23 -0.92 1.15
CA ILE A 126 -5.36 -1.71 0.64
C ILE A 126 -6.41 -0.80 -0.02
N VAL A 127 -6.82 0.27 0.67
CA VAL A 127 -7.81 1.21 0.15
C VAL A 127 -7.29 1.89 -1.12
N ALA A 128 -6.05 2.38 -1.10
CA ALA A 128 -5.46 3.06 -2.25
C ALA A 128 -5.32 2.11 -3.46
N GLU A 129 -4.93 0.85 -3.26
CA GLU A 129 -4.88 -0.13 -4.35
C GLU A 129 -6.27 -0.49 -4.91
N ILE A 130 -7.31 -0.54 -4.07
CA ILE A 130 -8.68 -0.77 -4.53
C ILE A 130 -9.16 0.42 -5.37
N VAL A 131 -9.01 1.65 -4.87
CA VAL A 131 -9.41 2.88 -5.59
C VAL A 131 -8.63 3.05 -6.89
N PHE A 132 -7.33 2.79 -6.86
CA PHE A 132 -6.51 2.84 -8.07
C PHE A 132 -6.91 1.74 -9.07
N SER A 133 -7.23 0.52 -8.60
CA SER A 133 -7.73 -0.57 -9.45
C SER A 133 -9.03 -0.20 -10.17
N THR A 134 -10.00 0.35 -9.44
CA THR A 134 -11.31 0.71 -10.00
C THR A 134 -11.19 1.86 -10.98
N ALA A 135 -10.38 2.86 -10.67
CA ALA A 135 -10.10 3.96 -11.59
C ALA A 135 -9.38 3.49 -12.86
N LEU A 136 -8.41 2.58 -12.75
CA LEU A 136 -7.71 2.02 -13.91
C LEU A 136 -8.66 1.26 -14.84
N TRP A 137 -9.57 0.49 -14.26
CA TRP A 137 -10.63 -0.22 -14.98
C TRP A 137 -11.62 0.76 -15.65
N ALA A 138 -12.11 1.76 -14.93
CA ALA A 138 -13.06 2.75 -15.44
C ALA A 138 -12.46 3.61 -16.57
N CYS A 139 -11.21 4.05 -16.40
CA CYS A 139 -10.50 4.87 -17.39
C CYS A 139 -9.86 4.05 -18.52
N LYS A 140 -10.01 2.71 -18.53
CA LYS A 140 -9.35 1.80 -19.48
C LYS A 140 -7.84 2.03 -19.62
N GLY A 141 -7.17 2.39 -18.53
CA GLY A 141 -5.73 2.68 -18.53
C GLY A 141 -5.29 4.00 -19.18
N LYS A 142 -6.23 4.90 -19.52
CA LYS A 142 -5.91 6.25 -20.02
C LYS A 142 -5.21 7.07 -18.94
N THR A 143 -4.04 7.62 -19.28
CA THR A 143 -3.19 8.41 -18.36
C THR A 143 -3.87 9.68 -17.86
N TRP A 144 -4.68 10.33 -18.70
CA TRP A 144 -5.44 11.51 -18.30
C TRP A 144 -6.41 11.24 -17.14
N GLY A 145 -7.12 10.11 -17.19
CA GLY A 145 -8.05 9.73 -16.11
C GLY A 145 -7.36 9.48 -14.78
N LEU A 146 -6.17 8.86 -14.81
CA LEU A 146 -5.34 8.66 -13.62
C LEU A 146 -4.74 9.98 -13.09
N SER A 147 -4.45 10.93 -13.98
CA SER A 147 -3.96 12.26 -13.57
C SER A 147 -5.06 13.07 -12.88
N ILE A 148 -6.30 12.99 -13.37
CA ILE A 148 -7.47 13.57 -12.69
C ILE A 148 -7.67 12.92 -11.32
N LEU A 149 -7.55 11.59 -11.23
CA LEU A 149 -7.63 10.88 -9.95
C LEU A 149 -6.58 11.38 -8.96
N ALA A 150 -5.32 11.53 -9.38
CA ALA A 150 -4.25 12.04 -8.53
C ALA A 150 -4.54 13.46 -8.01
N LEU A 151 -5.02 14.36 -8.88
CA LEU A 151 -5.40 15.71 -8.49
C LEU A 151 -6.59 15.72 -7.53
N ALA A 152 -7.65 14.96 -7.83
CA ALA A 152 -8.82 14.85 -6.99
C ALA A 152 -8.48 14.23 -5.61
N ALA A 153 -7.64 13.20 -5.58
CA ALA A 153 -7.18 12.56 -4.35
C ALA A 153 -6.32 13.51 -3.49
N SER A 154 -5.49 14.34 -4.11
CA SER A 154 -4.69 15.36 -3.40
C SER A 154 -5.59 16.41 -2.75
N ALA A 155 -6.60 16.90 -3.49
CA ALA A 155 -7.58 17.84 -2.94
C ALA A 155 -8.41 17.20 -1.82
N ALA A 156 -8.86 15.95 -2.01
CA ALA A 156 -9.58 15.20 -0.99
C ALA A 156 -8.73 14.97 0.27
N CYS A 157 -7.43 14.65 0.11
CA CYS A 157 -6.50 14.50 1.23
C CYS A 157 -6.42 15.78 2.06
N TYR A 158 -6.25 16.94 1.40
CA TYR A 158 -6.21 18.23 2.09
C TYR A 158 -7.51 18.50 2.86
N LEU A 159 -8.66 18.34 2.21
CA LEU A 159 -9.97 18.58 2.85
C LEU A 159 -10.23 17.62 4.01
N LEU A 160 -10.02 16.32 3.81
CA LEU A 160 -10.24 15.30 4.85
C LEU A 160 -9.33 15.53 6.05
N SER A 161 -8.04 15.79 5.82
CA SER A 161 -7.08 16.05 6.91
C SER A 161 -7.43 17.30 7.72
N THR A 162 -8.08 18.29 7.12
CA THR A 162 -8.51 19.51 7.84
C THR A 162 -9.84 19.38 8.58
N HIS A 163 -10.70 18.43 8.21
CA HIS A 163 -12.10 18.39 8.67
C HIS A 163 -12.49 17.09 9.38
N CYS A 164 -11.70 16.03 9.27
CA CYS A 164 -11.99 14.73 9.85
C CYS A 164 -10.72 14.17 10.49
N SER A 165 -10.86 13.53 11.65
CA SER A 165 -9.81 12.74 12.29
C SER A 165 -10.29 11.29 12.42
N ASP A 166 -9.35 10.35 12.39
CA ASP A 166 -9.60 8.92 12.65
C ASP A 166 -10.60 8.25 11.70
N LEU A 167 -10.53 8.59 10.42
CA LEU A 167 -11.34 7.94 9.41
C LEU A 167 -11.07 6.44 9.36
N TYR A 168 -12.14 5.65 9.33
CA TYR A 168 -12.06 4.21 9.17
C TYR A 168 -11.28 3.85 7.91
N TRP A 169 -10.47 2.80 8.03
CA TRP A 169 -9.60 2.31 6.97
C TRP A 169 -8.60 3.34 6.43
N GLN A 170 -8.32 4.39 7.20
CA GLN A 170 -7.24 5.34 6.91
C GLN A 170 -7.40 5.98 5.53
N ILE A 171 -8.63 6.36 5.19
CA ILE A 171 -9.01 6.91 3.88
C ILE A 171 -8.23 8.18 3.55
N GLU A 172 -7.98 9.05 4.52
CA GLU A 172 -7.13 10.24 4.33
C GLU A 172 -5.71 9.87 3.84
N ASN A 173 -5.10 8.87 4.49
CA ASN A 173 -3.77 8.38 4.17
C ASN A 173 -3.77 7.65 2.83
N ALA A 174 -4.86 6.97 2.48
CA ALA A 174 -5.06 6.39 1.16
C ALA A 174 -5.15 7.49 0.07
N CYS A 175 -5.83 8.60 0.34
CA CYS A 175 -5.89 9.76 -0.56
C CYS A 175 -4.50 10.37 -0.78
N MET A 176 -3.68 10.48 0.27
CA MET A 176 -2.28 10.90 0.16
C MET A 176 -1.44 9.93 -0.69
N ALA A 177 -1.68 8.62 -0.57
CA ALA A 177 -0.94 7.59 -1.29
C ALA A 177 -1.26 7.52 -2.79
N LEU A 178 -2.47 7.86 -3.20
CA LEU A 178 -2.95 7.74 -4.59
C LEU A 178 -2.08 8.50 -5.62
N PRO A 179 -1.70 9.77 -5.41
CA PRO A 179 -0.74 10.46 -6.28
C PRO A 179 0.59 9.72 -6.41
N ILE A 180 1.12 9.18 -5.31
CA ILE A 180 2.40 8.46 -5.29
C ILE A 180 2.31 7.14 -6.08
N LEU A 181 1.19 6.42 -5.92
CA LEU A 181 0.86 5.25 -6.75
C LEU A 181 0.79 5.59 -8.24
N CYS A 182 0.16 6.73 -8.58
CA CYS A 182 0.09 7.21 -9.97
C CYS A 182 1.49 7.49 -10.53
N PHE A 183 2.37 8.14 -9.75
CA PHE A 183 3.75 8.38 -10.17
C PHE A 183 4.52 7.09 -10.41
N GLY A 184 4.41 6.11 -9.52
CA GLY A 184 5.02 4.79 -9.72
C GLY A 184 4.53 4.10 -10.99
N TYR A 185 3.22 4.17 -11.24
CA TYR A 185 2.61 3.61 -12.45
C TYR A 185 3.10 4.28 -13.73
N PHE A 186 3.17 5.62 -13.75
CA PHE A 186 3.66 6.39 -14.91
C PHE A 186 5.15 6.14 -15.16
N TYR A 187 5.96 6.07 -14.10
CA TYR A 187 7.37 5.78 -14.21
C TYR A 187 7.60 4.44 -14.93
N HIS A 188 6.95 3.36 -14.50
CA HIS A 188 7.11 2.06 -15.17
C HIS A 188 6.54 2.07 -16.61
N LYS A 189 5.46 2.82 -16.86
CA LYS A 189 4.88 2.94 -18.20
C LYS A 189 5.82 3.62 -19.20
N TRP A 190 6.61 4.59 -18.75
CA TRP A 190 7.54 5.34 -19.61
C TRP A 190 8.99 4.87 -19.49
N GLU A 191 9.30 3.93 -18.60
CA GLU A 191 10.63 3.32 -18.46
C GLU A 191 11.16 2.75 -19.79
N SER A 192 10.28 2.33 -20.72
CA SER A 192 10.69 1.81 -22.04
C SER A 192 10.94 2.89 -23.10
N VAL A 193 10.68 4.17 -22.80
CA VAL A 193 10.88 5.31 -23.71
C VAL A 193 12.24 5.99 -23.44
N PHE A 194 12.81 5.75 -22.25
CA PHE A 194 14.13 6.21 -21.82
C PHE A 194 15.15 5.07 -21.94
#